data_AF-A0A067QLS5-F1
#
_entry.id   AF-A0A067QLS5-F1
#
_cell.length_a   1.000
_cell.length_b   1.000
_cell.length_c   1.000
_cell.angle_alpha   90.00
_cell.angle_beta   90.00
_cell.angle_gamma   90.00
#
_symmetry.space_group_name_H-M   'P 1'
#
loop_
_entity.id
_entity.type
_entity.pdbx_description
1 polymer ?
#
loop_
_entity_poly.entity_id
_entity_poly.type
_entity_poly.pdbx_seq_one_letter_code
_entity_poly.pdbx_strand_id
1 'polypeptide(L)'
;MFLLPSLLVFCVLFQCVVCNDAQCALPRPNSFTFSINSVRNLTGHWTAQVQLEHGASRKDVGPWVADIEHTTTTCEDSESIHIVATVTAPPQRPGGDYELIPKLGYYKFHTSGKNWREARQICEQEGAHLLILNSEEEAGVIRSFWRRHPKLFDGWRNSCAYIGIHDEFVEGEYITLFGESLNATGYARWAKNEPGEGTSGNSGCVGRDGALYDTNGFNHLAFFCEQEL
;
A
#
# COMPACT_ATOMS: atom_id res chain seq x y z
N MET A 1 44.99 -63.28 -53.18
CA MET A 1 44.40 -62.31 -54.13
C MET A 1 43.29 -61.60 -53.37
N PHE A 2 43.43 -60.29 -53.17
CA PHE A 2 42.54 -59.47 -52.34
C PHE A 2 41.08 -59.56 -52.77
N LEU A 3 40.15 -59.52 -51.81
CA LEU A 3 38.92 -58.69 -51.82
C LEU A 3 38.13 -58.90 -50.51
N LEU A 4 38.03 -57.84 -49.71
CA LEU A 4 37.08 -57.67 -48.60
C LEU A 4 35.64 -57.62 -49.12
N PRO A 5 34.65 -57.95 -48.28
CA PRO A 5 33.44 -57.14 -48.26
C PRO A 5 32.90 -56.80 -46.86
N SER A 6 32.53 -55.52 -46.75
CA SER A 6 31.32 -54.98 -46.11
C SER A 6 31.16 -55.09 -44.59
N LEU A 7 31.60 -54.02 -43.92
CA LEU A 7 31.15 -53.62 -42.58
C LEU A 7 29.64 -53.31 -42.57
N LEU A 8 28.90 -54.04 -41.74
CA LEU A 8 27.54 -53.70 -41.32
C LEU A 8 27.62 -52.67 -40.17
N VAL A 9 27.10 -51.48 -40.41
CA VAL A 9 26.97 -50.39 -39.43
C VAL A 9 25.77 -50.67 -38.54
N PHE A 10 26.01 -51.02 -37.28
CA PHE A 10 24.97 -51.02 -36.24
C PHE A 10 24.88 -49.62 -35.64
N CYS A 11 23.84 -48.88 -36.05
CA CYS A 11 23.51 -47.56 -35.51
C CYS A 11 22.76 -47.75 -34.18
N VAL A 12 23.49 -47.78 -33.06
CA VAL A 12 22.89 -47.76 -31.72
C VAL A 12 22.57 -46.31 -31.37
N LEU A 13 21.29 -45.96 -31.38
CA LEU A 13 20.78 -44.68 -30.91
C LEU A 13 20.97 -44.58 -29.39
N PHE A 14 22.11 -44.02 -28.96
CA PHE A 14 22.23 -43.48 -27.62
C PHE A 14 21.35 -42.23 -27.54
N GLN A 15 20.20 -42.35 -26.90
CA GLN A 15 19.44 -41.18 -26.48
C GLN A 15 20.30 -40.39 -25.50
N CYS A 16 20.90 -39.29 -25.95
CA CYS A 16 21.39 -38.25 -25.06
C CYS A 16 20.17 -37.72 -24.31
N VAL A 17 20.00 -38.13 -23.06
CA VAL A 17 19.19 -37.40 -22.09
C VAL A 17 19.90 -36.06 -21.90
N VAL A 18 19.45 -35.05 -22.65
CA VAL A 18 19.79 -33.68 -22.35
C VAL A 18 19.04 -33.36 -21.06
N CYS A 19 19.73 -33.44 -19.92
CA CYS A 19 19.30 -32.67 -18.75
C CYS A 19 19.34 -31.21 -19.19
N ASN A 20 18.19 -30.66 -19.57
CA ASN A 20 18.01 -29.22 -19.48
C ASN A 20 18.15 -28.91 -17.99
N ASP A 21 19.34 -28.46 -17.60
CA ASP A 21 19.47 -27.61 -16.42
C ASP A 21 18.54 -26.44 -16.68
N ALA A 22 17.33 -26.54 -16.15
CA ALA A 22 16.53 -25.38 -15.87
C ALA A 22 17.37 -24.56 -14.90
N GLN A 23 18.16 -23.64 -15.44
CA GLN A 23 18.69 -22.53 -14.68
C GLN A 23 17.47 -21.78 -14.17
N CYS A 24 16.99 -22.19 -12.99
CA CYS A 24 16.12 -21.38 -12.18
C CYS A 24 16.90 -20.09 -11.94
N ALA A 25 16.59 -19.06 -12.70
CA ALA A 25 16.95 -17.71 -12.31
C ALA A 25 16.32 -17.53 -10.93
N LEU A 26 17.15 -17.61 -9.88
CA LEU A 26 16.72 -17.27 -8.53
C LEU A 26 16.04 -15.90 -8.62
N PRO A 27 14.81 -15.74 -8.10
CA PRO A 27 14.29 -14.41 -7.89
C PRO A 27 15.33 -13.72 -7.01
N ARG A 28 15.96 -12.63 -7.49
CA ARG A 28 16.84 -11.84 -6.65
C ARG A 28 16.00 -11.43 -5.44
N PRO A 29 16.29 -11.90 -4.22
CA PRO A 29 15.62 -11.39 -3.05
C PRO A 29 15.93 -9.89 -3.00
N ASN A 30 14.94 -9.07 -2.68
CA ASN A 30 15.19 -7.68 -2.30
C ASN A 30 16.21 -7.75 -1.15
N SER A 31 17.48 -7.42 -1.45
CA SER A 31 18.59 -7.67 -0.54
C SER A 31 18.44 -6.76 0.67
N PHE A 32 18.27 -7.35 1.84
CA PHE A 32 18.31 -6.65 3.11
C PHE A 32 19.67 -6.91 3.77
N THR A 33 20.44 -5.87 4.03
CA THR A 33 21.70 -5.96 4.77
C THR A 33 21.57 -5.09 6.02
N PHE A 34 21.87 -5.69 7.18
CA PHE A 34 21.93 -4.98 8.46
C PHE A 34 23.24 -5.30 9.16
N SER A 35 23.96 -4.26 9.58
CA SER A 35 25.17 -4.42 10.38
C SER A 35 25.25 -3.38 11.49
N ILE A 36 25.60 -3.84 12.69
CA ILE A 36 25.97 -2.99 13.82
C ILE A 36 27.46 -3.22 14.09
N ASN A 37 28.25 -2.16 14.06
CA ASN A 37 29.63 -2.17 14.50
C ASN A 37 29.77 -1.30 15.75
N SER A 38 30.19 -1.87 16.87
CA SER A 38 30.39 -1.15 18.13
C SER A 38 31.81 -1.37 18.60
N VAL A 39 32.60 -0.29 18.61
CA VAL A 39 34.03 -0.35 18.95
C VAL A 39 34.33 0.68 20.02
N ARG A 40 35.10 0.25 21.03
CA ARG A 40 35.76 1.15 21.96
C ARG A 40 37.24 1.21 21.64
N ASN A 41 37.76 2.39 21.40
CA ASN A 41 39.19 2.56 21.15
C ASN A 41 40.00 2.56 22.47
N LEU A 42 41.33 2.58 22.35
CA LEU A 42 42.25 2.55 23.50
C LEU A 42 42.17 3.81 24.39
N THR A 43 41.71 4.95 23.86
CA THR A 43 41.48 6.17 24.64
C THR A 43 40.14 6.15 25.39
N GLY A 44 39.34 5.08 25.22
CA GLY A 44 38.05 4.90 25.86
C GLY A 44 36.86 5.50 25.11
N HIS A 45 37.08 6.12 23.94
CA HIS A 45 36.04 6.66 23.08
C HIS A 45 35.26 5.53 22.43
N TRP A 46 33.93 5.62 22.50
CA TRP A 46 33.03 4.66 21.89
C TRP A 46 32.58 5.16 20.51
N THR A 47 32.42 4.23 19.58
CA THR A 47 31.84 4.52 18.27
C THR A 47 30.94 3.36 17.90
N ALA A 48 29.67 3.67 17.66
CA ALA A 48 28.67 2.74 17.15
C ALA A 48 28.26 3.20 15.74
N GLN A 49 28.28 2.28 14.79
CA GLN A 49 27.84 2.50 13.41
C GLN A 49 26.75 1.50 13.06
N VAL A 50 25.62 1.99 12.59
CA VAL A 50 24.52 1.17 12.05
C VAL A 50 24.48 1.41 10.55
N GLN A 51 24.52 0.32 9.78
CA GLN A 51 24.34 0.36 8.33
C GLN A 51 23.16 -0.54 7.98
N LEU A 52 22.23 0.03 7.22
CA LEU A 52 20.99 -0.59 6.80
C LEU A 52 20.84 -0.36 5.29
N GLU A 53 20.76 -1.45 4.52
CA GLU A 53 20.59 -1.41 3.07
C GLU A 53 19.36 -2.24 2.67
N HIS A 54 18.50 -1.66 1.85
CA HIS A 54 17.34 -2.32 1.29
C HIS A 54 17.39 -2.27 -0.24
N GLY A 55 17.22 -3.43 -0.88
CA GLY A 55 17.15 -3.54 -2.34
C GLY A 55 15.74 -3.26 -2.86
N ALA A 56 15.65 -2.47 -3.94
CA ALA A 56 14.42 -2.21 -4.68
C ALA A 56 14.20 -3.20 -5.82
N SER A 57 12.98 -3.71 -5.97
CA SER A 57 12.51 -4.40 -7.17
C SER A 57 12.00 -3.40 -8.21
N ARG A 58 11.96 -3.82 -9.48
CA ARG A 58 11.36 -3.02 -10.57
C ARG A 58 9.85 -2.78 -10.40
N LYS A 59 9.21 -3.51 -9.49
CA LYS A 59 7.77 -3.39 -9.20
C LYS A 59 7.45 -2.31 -8.17
N ASP A 60 8.44 -1.87 -7.40
CA ASP A 60 8.26 -0.89 -6.32
C ASP A 60 8.17 0.51 -6.93
N VAL A 61 7.27 1.36 -6.42
CA VAL A 61 7.03 2.72 -6.92
C VAL A 61 6.94 3.67 -5.74
N GLY A 62 7.71 4.76 -5.80
CA GLY A 62 7.79 5.78 -4.75
C GLY A 62 9.24 6.06 -4.35
N PRO A 63 9.50 7.18 -3.66
CA PRO A 63 10.82 7.48 -3.10
C PRO A 63 11.10 6.58 -1.89
N TRP A 64 12.38 6.24 -1.69
CA TRP A 64 12.81 5.61 -0.44
C TRP A 64 12.85 6.67 0.66
N VAL A 65 12.25 6.37 1.81
CA VAL A 65 12.23 7.28 2.96
C VAL A 65 13.15 6.71 4.05
N ALA A 66 14.01 7.57 4.58
CA ALA A 66 14.90 7.26 5.69
C ALA A 66 14.76 8.33 6.77
N ASP A 67 14.16 7.96 7.90
CA ASP A 67 13.98 8.83 9.05
C ASP A 67 14.98 8.45 10.14
N ILE A 68 15.68 9.45 10.68
CA ILE A 68 16.65 9.27 11.76
C ILE A 68 16.19 10.14 12.94
N GLU A 69 15.74 9.47 13.99
CA GLU A 69 15.42 10.11 15.27
C GLU A 69 16.56 9.88 16.27
N HIS A 70 16.92 10.92 17.01
CA HIS A 70 17.93 10.86 18.06
C HIS A 70 17.41 11.52 19.33
N THR A 71 17.53 10.80 20.44
CA THR A 71 17.30 11.30 21.79
C THR A 71 18.52 11.04 22.68
N THR A 72 19.00 12.09 23.36
CA THR A 72 20.00 11.97 24.42
C THR A 72 19.27 11.92 25.76
N THR A 73 19.52 10.85 26.53
CA THR A 73 18.94 10.67 27.86
C THR A 73 20.07 10.55 28.89
N THR A 74 20.04 11.43 29.89
CA THR A 74 20.88 11.37 31.08
C THR A 74 20.18 10.57 32.16
N CYS A 75 20.78 9.44 32.58
CA CYS A 75 20.34 8.69 33.75
C CYS A 75 21.47 8.67 34.77
N GLU A 76 21.23 9.29 35.94
CA GLU A 76 22.22 9.48 37.01
C GLU A 76 23.51 10.14 36.48
N ASP A 77 24.62 9.39 36.41
CA ASP A 77 25.95 9.82 35.96
C ASP A 77 26.31 9.29 34.56
N SER A 78 25.35 8.69 33.83
CA SER A 78 25.57 8.13 32.50
C SER A 78 24.75 8.86 31.44
N GLU A 79 25.42 9.33 30.39
CA GLU A 79 24.79 9.81 29.17
C GLU A 79 24.60 8.66 28.20
N SER A 80 23.35 8.45 27.77
CA SER A 80 23.01 7.49 26.73
C SER A 80 22.43 8.20 25.52
N ILE A 81 22.84 7.76 24.34
CA ILE A 81 22.34 8.23 23.06
C ILE A 81 21.50 7.11 22.46
N HIS A 82 20.21 7.36 22.25
CA HIS A 82 19.31 6.45 21.55
C HIS A 82 19.08 6.97 20.13
N ILE A 83 19.40 6.14 19.13
CA ILE A 83 19.22 6.46 17.72
C ILE A 83 18.29 5.39 17.13
N VAL A 84 17.16 5.83 16.59
CA VAL A 84 16.23 5.00 15.83
C VAL A 84 16.32 5.42 14.38
N ALA A 85 16.68 4.47 13.51
CA ALA A 85 16.68 4.67 12.06
C ALA A 85 15.58 3.82 11.44
N THR A 86 14.62 4.46 10.79
CA THR A 86 13.52 3.80 10.08
C THR A 86 13.75 3.96 8.58
N VAL A 87 13.86 2.82 7.87
CA VAL A 87 13.94 2.81 6.41
C VAL A 87 12.67 2.17 5.87
N THR A 88 11.89 2.95 5.14
CA THR A 88 10.62 2.52 4.57
C THR A 88 10.84 2.26 3.08
N ALA A 89 10.62 1.00 2.69
CA ALA A 89 10.61 0.62 1.28
C ALA A 89 9.31 1.14 0.63
N PRO A 90 9.35 1.58 -0.64
CA PRO A 90 8.15 1.95 -1.35
C PRO A 90 7.17 0.77 -1.37
N PRO A 91 5.88 1.01 -1.15
CA PRO A 91 4.90 -0.06 -1.16
C PRO A 91 4.88 -0.75 -2.53
N GLN A 92 4.61 -2.05 -2.54
CA GLN A 92 4.41 -2.76 -3.81
C GLN A 92 3.19 -2.15 -4.51
N ARG A 93 3.24 -2.05 -5.84
CA ARG A 93 2.06 -1.58 -6.61
C ARG A 93 0.83 -2.41 -6.24
N PRO A 94 -0.35 -1.76 -6.16
CA PRO A 94 -1.56 -2.48 -5.83
C PRO A 94 -1.87 -3.45 -6.97
N GLY A 95 -2.43 -4.60 -6.61
CA GLY A 95 -2.81 -5.62 -7.58
C GLY A 95 -3.98 -5.17 -8.46
N GLY A 96 -4.03 -5.62 -9.71
CA GLY A 96 -5.22 -5.49 -10.56
C GLY A 96 -5.25 -4.25 -11.47
N ASP A 97 -6.45 -3.71 -11.63
CA ASP A 97 -6.87 -2.66 -12.58
C ASP A 97 -6.88 -1.25 -11.98
N TYR A 98 -6.02 -0.98 -11.00
CA TYR A 98 -5.85 0.36 -10.44
C TYR A 98 -5.35 1.36 -11.49
N GLU A 99 -5.96 2.53 -11.52
CA GLU A 99 -5.61 3.62 -12.41
C GLU A 99 -4.60 4.54 -11.71
N LEU A 100 -3.40 4.66 -12.30
CA LEU A 100 -2.38 5.59 -11.83
C LEU A 100 -2.75 7.02 -12.22
N ILE A 101 -2.95 7.88 -11.23
CA ILE A 101 -3.05 9.32 -11.41
C ILE A 101 -1.70 9.95 -11.06
N PRO A 102 -0.99 10.56 -12.03
CA PRO A 102 0.33 11.11 -11.80
C PRO A 102 0.36 12.08 -10.60
N LYS A 103 1.35 11.91 -9.73
CA LYS A 103 1.59 12.70 -8.49
C LYS A 103 0.62 12.50 -7.35
N LEU A 104 -0.50 11.80 -7.57
CA LEU A 104 -1.48 11.55 -6.52
C LEU A 104 -1.36 10.12 -5.98
N GLY A 105 -1.59 9.13 -6.83
CA GLY A 105 -1.72 7.76 -6.35
C GLY A 105 -2.30 6.81 -7.38
N TYR A 106 -2.50 5.58 -6.94
CA TYR A 106 -3.25 4.56 -7.64
C TYR A 106 -4.66 4.53 -7.07
N TYR A 107 -5.69 4.56 -7.93
CA TYR A 107 -7.08 4.56 -7.50
C TYR A 107 -7.87 3.44 -8.18
N LYS A 108 -8.81 2.87 -7.43
CA LYS A 108 -9.77 1.92 -7.99
C LYS A 108 -11.16 2.18 -7.43
N PHE A 109 -12.14 2.24 -8.33
CA PHE A 109 -13.54 2.37 -7.94
C PHE A 109 -14.25 1.02 -8.03
N HIS A 110 -14.54 0.43 -6.88
CA HIS A 110 -15.26 -0.82 -6.79
C HIS A 110 -16.76 -0.58 -6.81
N THR A 111 -17.42 -1.03 -7.86
CA THR A 111 -18.85 -0.79 -8.09
C THR A 111 -19.76 -1.83 -7.44
N SER A 112 -19.22 -2.95 -6.97
CA SER A 112 -19.99 -3.98 -6.28
C SER A 112 -20.24 -3.58 -4.82
N GLY A 113 -21.51 -3.57 -4.41
CA GLY A 113 -21.91 -3.19 -3.06
C GLY A 113 -21.30 -4.07 -1.97
N LYS A 114 -20.61 -3.47 -1.00
CA LYS A 114 -20.03 -4.11 0.18
C LYS A 114 -20.32 -3.29 1.42
N ASN A 115 -20.34 -3.92 2.59
CA ASN A 115 -20.34 -3.17 3.86
C ASN A 115 -18.95 -2.52 4.09
N TRP A 116 -18.87 -1.53 4.97
CA TRP A 116 -17.65 -0.72 5.11
C TRP A 116 -16.43 -1.56 5.51
N ARG A 117 -16.62 -2.51 6.44
CA ARG A 117 -15.54 -3.40 6.88
C ARG A 117 -15.06 -4.33 5.77
N GLU A 118 -15.97 -4.89 4.98
CA GLU A 118 -15.61 -5.70 3.81
C GLU A 118 -14.88 -4.87 2.75
N ALA A 119 -15.34 -3.65 2.48
CA ALA A 119 -14.70 -2.74 1.54
C ALA A 119 -13.26 -2.42 1.95
N ARG A 120 -13.04 -2.12 3.24
CA ARG A 120 -11.70 -1.95 3.84
C ARG A 120 -10.82 -3.18 3.60
N GLN A 121 -11.31 -4.36 3.95
CA GLN A 121 -10.55 -5.61 3.80
C GLN A 121 -10.19 -5.88 2.33
N ILE A 122 -11.07 -5.54 1.38
CA ILE A 122 -10.79 -5.71 -0.05
C ILE A 122 -9.65 -4.80 -0.48
N CYS A 123 -9.67 -3.50 -0.11
CA CYS A 123 -8.57 -2.60 -0.44
C CYS A 123 -7.24 -3.09 0.17
N GLU A 124 -7.25 -3.50 1.44
CA GLU A 124 -6.06 -4.04 2.14
C GLU A 124 -5.49 -5.28 1.44
N GLN A 125 -6.35 -6.20 0.99
CA GLN A 125 -5.93 -7.39 0.23
C GLN A 125 -5.38 -7.06 -1.15
N GLU A 126 -5.78 -5.93 -1.74
CA GLU A 126 -5.28 -5.44 -3.02
C GLU A 126 -3.95 -4.65 -2.87
N GLY A 127 -3.45 -4.45 -1.64
CA GLY A 127 -2.24 -3.67 -1.37
C GLY A 127 -2.50 -2.16 -1.24
N ALA A 128 -3.76 -1.79 -1.02
CA ALA A 128 -4.28 -0.43 -0.93
C ALA A 128 -5.01 -0.22 0.40
N HIS A 129 -5.66 0.93 0.60
CA HIS A 129 -6.64 1.17 1.66
C HIS A 129 -7.88 1.86 1.09
N LEU A 130 -8.93 2.01 1.89
CA LEU A 130 -10.04 2.87 1.47
C LEU A 130 -9.52 4.30 1.31
N LEU A 131 -10.00 4.97 0.26
CA LEU A 131 -9.70 6.36 -0.08
C LEU A 131 -9.79 7.28 1.15
N ILE A 132 -8.76 8.06 1.42
CA ILE A 132 -8.72 9.17 2.34
C ILE A 132 -8.53 10.40 1.47
N LEU A 133 -9.57 11.23 1.35
CA LEU A 133 -9.44 12.46 0.59
C LEU A 133 -8.52 13.44 1.32
N ASN A 134 -7.46 13.86 0.64
CA ASN A 134 -6.43 14.76 1.15
C ASN A 134 -6.44 16.13 0.45
N SER A 135 -7.15 16.27 -0.67
CA SER A 135 -7.19 17.54 -1.41
C SER A 135 -8.39 17.71 -2.35
N GLU A 136 -8.64 18.96 -2.77
CA GLU A 136 -9.64 19.25 -3.81
C GLU A 136 -9.23 18.72 -5.19
N GLU A 137 -7.92 18.60 -5.46
CA GLU A 137 -7.41 18.01 -6.69
C GLU A 137 -7.81 16.52 -6.77
N GLU A 138 -7.59 15.79 -5.69
CA GLU A 138 -7.97 14.40 -5.55
C GLU A 138 -9.50 14.22 -5.58
N ALA A 139 -10.27 15.09 -4.91
CA ALA A 139 -11.73 15.09 -5.04
C ALA A 139 -12.17 15.26 -6.52
N GLY A 140 -11.40 16.01 -7.33
CA GLY A 140 -11.56 16.11 -8.78
C GLY A 140 -11.41 14.79 -9.52
N VAL A 141 -10.42 13.98 -9.13
CA VAL A 141 -10.22 12.61 -9.62
C VAL A 141 -11.44 11.76 -9.29
N ILE A 142 -11.89 11.76 -8.03
CA ILE A 142 -13.04 10.95 -7.58
C ILE A 142 -14.33 11.32 -8.33
N ARG A 143 -14.58 12.62 -8.56
CA ARG A 143 -15.69 13.08 -9.42
C ARG A 143 -15.58 12.53 -10.86
N SER A 144 -14.38 12.32 -11.38
CA SER A 144 -14.18 11.72 -12.70
C SER A 144 -14.57 10.24 -12.74
N PHE A 145 -14.26 9.47 -11.69
CA PHE A 145 -14.72 8.09 -11.54
C PHE A 145 -16.25 8.03 -11.46
N TRP A 146 -16.87 8.86 -10.62
CA TRP A 146 -18.33 8.93 -10.53
C TRP A 146 -19.02 9.21 -11.86
N ARG A 147 -18.46 10.11 -12.70
CA ARG A 147 -19.02 10.44 -14.02
C ARG A 147 -19.02 9.27 -14.99
N ARG A 148 -18.03 8.35 -14.89
CA ARG A 148 -17.99 7.12 -15.68
C ARG A 148 -19.06 6.11 -15.27
N HIS A 149 -19.60 6.24 -14.06
CA HIS A 149 -20.60 5.35 -13.48
C HIS A 149 -21.84 6.13 -13.00
N PRO A 150 -22.68 6.64 -13.93
CA PRO A 150 -23.82 7.49 -13.59
C PRO A 150 -24.91 6.79 -12.77
N LYS A 151 -24.99 5.45 -12.87
CA LYS A 151 -25.94 4.63 -12.11
C LYS A 151 -25.33 3.28 -11.72
N LEU A 152 -25.25 3.02 -10.42
CA LEU A 152 -24.80 1.77 -9.79
C LEU A 152 -25.92 1.12 -8.97
N PHE A 153 -26.68 1.95 -8.24
CA PHE A 153 -27.79 1.51 -7.39
C PHE A 153 -29.01 2.41 -7.62
N ASP A 154 -30.14 2.05 -7.02
CA ASP A 154 -31.31 2.92 -6.94
C ASP A 154 -31.31 3.74 -5.64
N GLY A 155 -31.96 4.90 -5.66
CA GLY A 155 -32.09 5.77 -4.50
C GLY A 155 -30.77 6.38 -4.03
N TRP A 156 -30.69 6.65 -2.72
CA TRP A 156 -29.58 7.37 -2.09
C TRP A 156 -28.24 6.63 -2.22
N ARG A 157 -28.26 5.28 -2.28
CA ARG A 157 -27.06 4.43 -2.46
C ARG A 157 -26.27 4.76 -3.72
N ASN A 158 -26.92 5.34 -4.73
CA ASN A 158 -26.26 5.74 -5.96
C ASN A 158 -25.37 6.99 -5.80
N SER A 159 -25.38 7.63 -4.65
CA SER A 159 -24.75 8.93 -4.40
C SER A 159 -23.77 8.91 -3.24
N CYS A 160 -23.35 7.73 -2.78
CA CYS A 160 -22.48 7.56 -1.62
C CYS A 160 -21.62 6.32 -1.86
N ALA A 161 -20.30 6.48 -1.81
CA ALA A 161 -19.33 5.38 -1.89
C ALA A 161 -18.38 5.46 -0.70
N TYR A 162 -18.12 4.32 -0.06
CA TYR A 162 -17.30 4.28 1.14
C TYR A 162 -15.87 4.78 0.90
N ILE A 163 -15.37 5.45 1.93
CA ILE A 163 -14.02 5.99 2.05
C ILE A 163 -13.46 5.66 3.44
N GLY A 164 -12.16 5.88 3.63
CA GLY A 164 -11.37 5.50 4.79
C GLY A 164 -11.47 6.46 5.97
N ILE A 165 -12.67 6.96 6.28
CA ILE A 165 -12.92 7.78 7.47
C ILE A 165 -14.05 7.18 8.29
N HIS A 166 -13.97 7.30 9.61
CA HIS A 166 -14.97 6.80 10.55
C HIS A 166 -14.89 7.52 11.90
N ASP A 167 -15.93 7.42 12.71
CA ASP A 167 -15.98 7.96 14.08
C ASP A 167 -16.35 6.88 15.12
N GLU A 168 -16.13 5.59 14.78
CA GLU A 168 -16.45 4.42 15.62
C GLU A 168 -15.96 4.49 17.09
N PHE A 169 -14.98 5.35 17.41
CA PHE A 169 -14.45 5.51 18.76
C PHE A 169 -15.13 6.61 19.57
N VAL A 170 -15.43 7.75 18.93
CA VAL A 170 -16.02 8.92 19.55
C VAL A 170 -16.97 9.56 18.55
N GLU A 171 -18.26 9.52 18.86
CA GLU A 171 -19.33 10.09 18.03
C GLU A 171 -19.03 11.54 17.62
N GLY A 172 -19.06 11.80 16.31
CA GLY A 172 -18.79 13.12 15.74
C GLY A 172 -17.30 13.47 15.58
N GLU A 173 -16.38 12.66 16.08
CA GLU A 173 -14.94 12.81 15.87
C GLU A 173 -14.44 11.85 14.78
N TYR A 174 -14.50 12.33 13.54
CA TYR A 174 -14.04 11.56 12.38
C TYR A 174 -12.52 11.51 12.30
N ILE A 175 -12.00 10.29 12.19
CA ILE A 175 -10.60 9.98 11.95
C ILE A 175 -10.43 9.15 10.68
N THR A 176 -9.23 9.15 10.12
CA THR A 176 -8.84 8.27 9.02
C THR A 176 -8.58 6.85 9.50
N LEU A 177 -8.46 5.90 8.57
CA LEU A 177 -8.01 4.52 8.87
C LEU A 177 -6.66 4.45 9.60
N PHE A 178 -5.85 5.52 9.53
CA PHE A 178 -4.53 5.62 10.14
C PHE A 178 -4.53 6.39 11.47
N GLY A 179 -5.71 6.81 11.94
CA GLY A 179 -5.87 7.48 13.24
C GLY A 179 -5.63 8.98 13.21
N GLU A 180 -5.45 9.57 12.02
CA GLU A 180 -5.34 11.02 11.88
C GLU A 180 -6.72 11.66 11.91
N SER A 181 -6.85 12.85 12.52
CA SER A 181 -8.12 13.59 12.48
C SER A 181 -8.50 13.95 11.04
N LEU A 182 -9.79 13.92 10.68
CA LEU A 182 -10.25 14.30 9.34
C LEU A 182 -9.75 15.70 8.92
N ASN A 183 -9.70 16.65 9.85
CA ASN A 183 -9.21 18.00 9.55
C ASN A 183 -7.73 18.04 9.15
N ALA A 184 -6.92 17.08 9.61
CA ALA A 184 -5.50 17.00 9.29
C ALA A 184 -5.24 16.55 7.84
N THR A 185 -6.19 15.86 7.21
CA THR A 185 -6.10 15.42 5.81
C THR A 185 -6.02 16.58 4.83
N GLY A 186 -6.52 17.77 5.19
CA GLY A 186 -6.67 18.89 4.28
C GLY A 186 -7.98 18.88 3.47
N TYR A 187 -8.85 17.87 3.68
CA TYR A 187 -10.16 17.79 3.02
C TYR A 187 -11.28 17.35 3.99
N ALA A 188 -11.94 18.31 4.61
CA ALA A 188 -13.07 18.10 5.52
C ALA A 188 -14.37 18.74 4.99
N ARG A 189 -14.66 18.58 3.70
CA ARG A 189 -15.82 19.21 3.04
C ARG A 189 -17.07 18.35 3.15
N TRP A 190 -17.77 18.46 4.27
CA TRP A 190 -19.07 17.84 4.48
C TRP A 190 -20.17 18.42 3.59
N ALA A 191 -21.14 17.59 3.22
CA ALA A 191 -22.36 18.06 2.58
C ALA A 191 -23.22 18.87 3.56
N LYS A 192 -24.23 19.55 3.04
CA LYS A 192 -25.10 20.37 3.88
C LYS A 192 -25.85 19.49 4.89
N ASN A 193 -25.70 19.83 6.17
CA ASN A 193 -26.24 19.11 7.33
C ASN A 193 -25.55 17.78 7.65
N GLU A 194 -24.36 17.52 7.12
CA GLU A 194 -23.54 16.36 7.48
C GLU A 194 -22.37 16.74 8.41
N PRO A 195 -21.88 15.82 9.26
CA PRO A 195 -22.43 14.48 9.51
C PRO A 195 -23.78 14.56 10.25
N GLY A 196 -24.74 13.73 9.86
CA GLY A 196 -26.16 13.87 10.23
C GLY A 196 -26.86 12.59 10.71
N GLU A 197 -26.24 11.41 10.56
CA GLU A 197 -26.84 10.11 10.94
C GLU A 197 -26.62 9.76 12.43
N GLY A 198 -25.78 10.53 13.12
CA GLY A 198 -25.46 10.34 14.53
C GLY A 198 -24.88 8.95 14.81
N THR A 199 -25.23 8.37 15.96
CA THR A 199 -24.74 7.05 16.41
C THR A 199 -25.12 5.86 15.53
N SER A 200 -25.91 6.10 14.48
CA SER A 200 -26.30 5.09 13.51
C SER A 200 -25.45 5.11 12.24
N GLY A 201 -24.61 6.12 12.06
CA GLY A 201 -23.79 6.33 10.86
C GLY A 201 -22.33 6.59 11.17
N ASN A 202 -21.57 5.54 11.46
CA ASN A 202 -20.19 5.72 11.91
C ASN A 202 -19.15 5.65 10.77
N SER A 203 -19.58 5.47 9.54
CA SER A 203 -18.71 5.22 8.39
C SER A 203 -18.85 6.33 7.37
N GLY A 204 -17.73 6.92 6.95
CA GLY A 204 -17.74 7.97 5.94
C GLY A 204 -17.91 7.45 4.52
N CYS A 205 -18.57 8.25 3.70
CA CYS A 205 -18.65 8.07 2.25
C CYS A 205 -18.49 9.39 1.51
N VAL A 206 -18.11 9.30 0.23
CA VAL A 206 -17.99 10.45 -0.66
C VAL A 206 -19.13 10.47 -1.67
N GLY A 207 -19.73 11.64 -1.86
CA GLY A 207 -20.77 11.89 -2.83
C GLY A 207 -20.26 12.14 -4.25
N ARG A 208 -21.19 12.19 -5.21
CA ARG A 208 -20.87 12.45 -6.63
C ARG A 208 -20.26 13.82 -6.89
N ASP A 209 -20.51 14.78 -6.01
CA ASP A 209 -19.95 16.13 -6.04
C ASP A 209 -18.63 16.23 -5.25
N GLY A 210 -18.19 15.12 -4.64
CA GLY A 210 -17.02 15.05 -3.77
C GLY A 210 -17.27 15.49 -2.32
N ALA A 211 -18.50 15.81 -1.92
CA ALA A 211 -18.80 16.14 -0.53
C ALA A 211 -18.78 14.87 0.34
N LEU A 212 -18.44 15.04 1.61
CA LEU A 212 -18.42 13.97 2.60
C LEU A 212 -19.81 13.79 3.23
N TYR A 213 -20.15 12.55 3.52
CA TYR A 213 -21.37 12.11 4.18
C TYR A 213 -21.02 11.02 5.18
N ASP A 214 -21.83 10.86 6.22
CA ASP A 214 -21.79 9.69 7.10
C ASP A 214 -22.93 8.73 6.76
N THR A 215 -22.71 7.45 7.04
CA THR A 215 -23.71 6.42 6.79
C THR A 215 -23.49 5.21 7.67
N ASN A 216 -24.54 4.41 7.81
CA ASN A 216 -24.45 3.14 8.51
C ASN A 216 -23.47 2.20 7.79
N GLY A 217 -22.45 1.71 8.51
CA GLY A 217 -21.40 0.84 7.99
C GLY A 217 -21.88 -0.53 7.48
N PHE A 218 -23.12 -0.95 7.77
CA PHE A 218 -23.73 -2.18 7.26
C PHE A 218 -24.41 -2.02 5.89
N ASN A 219 -24.57 -0.78 5.39
CA ASN A 219 -25.09 -0.55 4.06
C ASN A 219 -24.16 -1.17 3.00
N HIS A 220 -24.72 -1.69 1.91
CA HIS A 220 -23.91 -2.24 0.83
C HIS A 220 -23.68 -1.16 -0.23
N LEU A 221 -22.51 -0.54 -0.25
CA LEU A 221 -22.20 0.57 -1.14
C LEU A 221 -20.99 0.25 -2.03
N ALA A 222 -20.88 0.99 -3.13
CA ALA A 222 -19.64 1.07 -3.87
C ALA A 222 -18.55 1.71 -2.97
N PHE A 223 -17.29 1.58 -3.33
CA PHE A 223 -16.20 2.09 -2.51
C PHE A 223 -14.98 2.43 -3.35
N PHE A 224 -14.17 3.36 -2.86
CA PHE A 224 -12.91 3.74 -3.47
C PHE A 224 -11.76 3.18 -2.67
N CYS A 225 -10.82 2.54 -3.36
CA CYS A 225 -9.53 2.19 -2.81
C CYS A 225 -8.46 3.11 -3.39
N GLU A 226 -7.43 3.38 -2.61
CA GLU A 226 -6.26 4.11 -3.04
C GLU A 226 -4.95 3.57 -2.46
N GLN A 227 -3.86 3.96 -3.11
CA GLN A 227 -2.51 3.88 -2.58
C GLN A 227 -1.73 5.10 -3.05
N GLU A 228 -1.22 5.91 -2.13
CA GLU A 228 -0.42 7.08 -2.44
C GLU A 228 0.97 6.70 -2.99
N LEU A 229 1.65 7.67 -3.63
CA LEU A 229 2.98 7.52 -4.25
C LEU A 229 4.15 7.82 -3.32
#